data_AF-A0A4Q7Q665-F1
#
_entry.id   AF-A0A4Q7Q665-F1
#
_cell.length_a   1.000
_cell.length_b   1.000
_cell.length_c   1.000
_cell.angle_alpha   90.00
_cell.angle_beta   90.00
_cell.angle_gamma   90.00
#
_symmetry.space_group_name_H-M   'P 1'
#
loop_
_entity.id
_entity.type
_entity.pdbx_description
1 polymer ?
#
loop_
_entity_poly.entity_id
_entity_poly.type
_entity_poly.pdbx_seq_one_letter_code
_entity_poly.pdbx_strand_id
1 'polypeptide(L)'
;MADDNPRVVFLFDDMDLYMFPSLDTAEDWMEAVDVDAGEYTAAMTETGQVIRMRTEDGLVILELTAEADLARLQELLREYGELIGQRGIELDPDGFANRSWQLDWENRWPKWPRWLDRRLHPHGPVQA
;
A
#
# COMPACT_ATOMS: atom_id res chain seq x y z
N MET A 1 1.20 1.96 24.42
CA MET A 1 0.19 2.09 23.36
C MET A 1 0.79 1.38 22.18
N ALA A 2 0.11 0.37 21.64
CA ALA A 2 0.52 -0.17 20.35
C ALA A 2 0.48 1.00 19.35
N ASP A 3 1.41 1.04 18.42
CA ASP A 3 1.33 1.98 17.31
C ASP A 3 0.07 1.58 16.53
N ASP A 4 -1.00 2.36 16.62
CA ASP A 4 -2.27 2.10 15.90
C ASP A 4 -2.14 2.44 14.40
N ASN A 5 -0.92 2.70 13.93
CA ASN A 5 -0.65 3.05 12.54
C ASN A 5 -0.40 1.77 11.73
N PRO A 6 -1.12 1.57 10.61
CA PRO A 6 -0.91 0.40 9.77
C PRO A 6 0.51 0.38 9.22
N ARG A 7 1.07 -0.84 9.13
CA ARG A 7 2.39 -1.05 8.53
C ARG A 7 2.32 -1.05 7.01
N VAL A 8 1.17 -1.49 6.47
CA VAL A 8 0.87 -1.44 5.05
C VAL A 8 -0.60 -1.08 4.83
N VAL A 9 -0.84 -0.14 3.93
CA VAL A 9 -2.15 0.13 3.33
C VAL A 9 -2.19 -0.57 1.98
N PHE A 10 -3.04 -1.58 1.84
CA PHE A 10 -3.34 -2.24 0.58
C PHE A 10 -4.54 -1.55 -0.06
N LEU A 11 -4.34 -0.97 -1.24
CA LEU A 11 -5.36 -0.32 -2.05
C LEU A 11 -5.54 -1.10 -3.34
N PHE A 12 -6.73 -1.65 -3.54
CA PHE A 12 -7.08 -2.47 -4.70
C PHE A 12 -7.91 -1.62 -5.66
N ASP A 13 -7.58 -1.67 -6.95
CA ASP A 13 -8.48 -1.29 -8.04
C ASP A 13 -8.93 -2.56 -8.80
N ASP A 14 -9.61 -2.42 -9.94
CA ASP A 14 -10.10 -3.57 -10.72
C ASP A 14 -8.98 -4.49 -11.25
N MET A 15 -7.75 -3.99 -11.42
CA MET A 15 -6.66 -4.65 -12.14
C MET A 15 -5.32 -4.67 -11.38
N ASP A 16 -5.16 -3.84 -10.36
CA ASP A 16 -3.89 -3.62 -9.68
C ASP A 16 -4.01 -3.52 -8.15
N LEU A 17 -2.84 -3.62 -7.52
CA LEU A 17 -2.65 -3.46 -6.10
C LEU A 17 -1.58 -2.40 -5.85
N TYR A 18 -1.94 -1.35 -5.14
CA TYR A 18 -1.02 -0.36 -4.62
C TYR A 18 -0.78 -0.58 -3.13
N MET A 19 0.45 -0.35 -2.69
CA MET A 19 0.88 -0.56 -1.31
C MET A 19 1.57 0.68 -0.79
N PHE A 20 1.06 1.23 0.31
CA PHE A 20 1.59 2.43 0.95
C PHE A 20 2.00 2.16 2.39
N PRO A 21 3.02 2.86 2.90
CA PRO A 21 3.52 2.65 4.26
C PRO A 21 2.72 3.40 5.34
N SER A 22 1.71 4.18 4.94
CA SER A 22 0.83 4.91 5.85
C SER A 22 -0.42 5.37 5.10
N LEU A 23 -1.45 5.77 5.86
CA LEU A 23 -2.65 6.41 5.30
C LEU A 23 -2.30 7.72 4.60
N ASP A 24 -1.52 8.59 5.23
CA ASP A 24 -1.10 9.89 4.68
C ASP A 24 -0.43 9.75 3.30
N THR A 25 0.44 8.74 3.13
CA THR A 25 1.09 8.50 1.83
C THR A 25 0.13 8.01 0.76
N ALA A 26 -0.90 7.23 1.14
CA ALA A 26 -1.95 6.82 0.23
C ALA A 26 -2.86 8.01 -0.13
N GLU A 27 -3.27 8.82 0.84
CA GLU A 27 -4.06 10.04 0.63
C GLU A 27 -3.39 11.02 -0.33
N ASP A 28 -2.08 11.24 -0.18
CA ASP A 28 -1.29 12.13 -1.05
C ASP A 28 -1.13 11.60 -2.48
N TRP A 29 -1.23 10.28 -2.68
CA TRP A 29 -1.06 9.63 -3.97
C TRP A 29 -2.38 9.48 -4.74
N MET A 30 -3.46 9.15 -4.03
CA MET A 30 -4.77 8.87 -4.61
C MET A 30 -5.40 10.14 -5.20
N GLU A 31 -6.03 10.03 -6.36
CA GLU A 31 -6.80 11.14 -6.93
C GLU A 31 -8.25 11.12 -6.41
N ALA A 32 -8.74 12.27 -5.94
CA ALA A 32 -10.11 12.40 -5.44
C ALA A 32 -11.16 12.01 -6.51
N VAL A 33 -10.88 12.28 -7.79
CA VAL A 33 -11.77 11.91 -8.89
C VAL A 33 -11.92 10.39 -9.05
N ASP A 34 -10.84 9.62 -8.83
CA ASP A 34 -10.84 8.17 -8.94
C ASP A 34 -11.59 7.55 -7.74
N VAL A 35 -11.47 8.16 -6.55
CA VAL A 35 -12.27 7.80 -5.37
C VAL A 35 -13.77 8.04 -5.61
N ASP A 36 -14.13 9.22 -6.12
CA ASP A 36 -15.53 9.57 -6.42
C ASP A 36 -16.13 8.71 -7.54
N ALA A 37 -15.31 8.31 -8.52
CA ALA A 37 -15.69 7.39 -9.58
C ALA A 37 -15.80 5.93 -9.11
N GLY A 38 -15.28 5.61 -7.92
CA GLY A 38 -15.29 4.26 -7.35
C GLY A 38 -14.30 3.31 -8.03
N GLU A 39 -13.20 3.82 -8.57
CA GLU A 39 -12.17 3.01 -9.24
C GLU A 39 -11.44 2.08 -8.24
N TYR A 40 -11.26 2.55 -7.01
CA TYR A 40 -10.69 1.74 -5.93
C TYR A 40 -11.78 0.86 -5.31
N THR A 41 -11.61 -0.45 -5.45
CA THR A 41 -12.58 -1.46 -5.03
C THR A 41 -12.47 -1.82 -3.55
N ALA A 42 -11.29 -1.69 -2.95
CA ALA A 42 -11.06 -1.91 -1.53
C ALA A 42 -9.80 -1.20 -1.01
N ALA A 43 -9.83 -0.78 0.26
CA ALA A 43 -8.66 -0.32 1.00
C ALA A 43 -8.62 -1.04 2.37
N MET A 44 -7.50 -1.68 2.69
CA MET A 44 -7.35 -2.51 3.90
C MET A 44 -5.95 -2.41 4.49
N THR A 45 -5.81 -2.59 5.80
CA THR A 45 -4.50 -2.71 6.47
C THR A 45 -3.93 -4.13 6.35
N GLU A 46 -2.69 -4.35 6.77
CA GLU A 46 -2.07 -5.68 6.84
C GLU A 46 -2.78 -6.67 7.79
N THR A 47 -3.58 -6.16 8.72
CA THR A 47 -4.38 -6.96 9.65
C THR A 47 -5.80 -7.23 9.11
N GLY A 48 -6.13 -6.71 7.92
CA GLY A 48 -7.44 -6.80 7.30
C GLY A 48 -8.45 -5.77 7.83
N GLN A 49 -8.00 -4.76 8.58
CA GLN A 49 -8.89 -3.67 9.00
C GLN A 49 -9.34 -2.87 7.78
N VAL A 50 -10.65 -2.66 7.65
CA VAL A 50 -11.22 -1.96 6.50
C VAL A 50 -10.95 -0.47 6.64
N ILE A 51 -10.50 0.16 5.56
CA ILE A 51 -10.26 1.60 5.46
C ILE A 51 -11.39 2.21 4.64
N ARG A 52 -12.10 3.18 5.22
CA ARG A 52 -13.11 3.94 4.49
C ARG A 52 -12.44 5.04 3.68
N MET A 53 -12.76 5.09 2.39
CA MET A 53 -12.33 6.14 1.48
C MET A 53 -13.45 7.16 1.30
N ARG A 54 -13.10 8.45 1.31
CA ARG A 54 -14.00 9.54 0.92
C ARG A 54 -13.20 10.73 0.40
N THR A 55 -13.89 11.66 -0.23
CA THR A 55 -13.30 12.94 -0.62
C THR A 55 -13.85 14.09 0.21
N GLU A 56 -13.04 15.09 0.50
CA GLU A 56 -13.44 16.35 1.12
C GLU A 56 -12.60 17.49 0.54
N ASP A 57 -13.25 18.55 0.04
CA ASP A 57 -12.59 19.72 -0.57
C ASP A 57 -11.52 19.39 -1.65
N GLY A 58 -11.75 18.30 -2.40
CA GLY A 58 -10.83 17.85 -3.45
C GLY A 58 -9.64 17.03 -2.95
N LEU A 59 -9.62 16.66 -1.67
CA LEU A 59 -8.62 15.78 -1.06
C LEU A 59 -9.23 14.42 -0.75
N VAL A 60 -8.40 13.38 -0.78
CA VAL A 60 -8.76 12.04 -0.30
C VAL A 60 -8.58 11.97 1.21
N ILE A 61 -9.55 11.38 1.89
CA ILE A 61 -9.52 11.11 3.32
C ILE A 61 -9.72 9.61 3.55
N LEU A 62 -8.78 8.99 4.24
CA LEU A 62 -8.77 7.59 4.61
C LEU A 62 -8.98 7.45 6.12
N GLU A 63 -10.01 6.69 6.50
CA GLU A 63 -10.38 6.49 7.90
C GLU A 63 -10.37 5.01 8.25
N LEU A 64 -9.59 4.61 9.26
CA LEU A 64 -9.67 3.27 9.83
C LEU A 64 -11.06 3.04 10.42
N THR A 65 -11.69 1.93 10.04
CA THR A 65 -12.98 1.53 10.59
C THR A 65 -12.79 0.56 11.75
N ALA A 66 -13.86 0.30 12.52
CA ALA A 66 -13.84 -0.76 13.54
C ALA A 66 -14.00 -2.18 12.93
N GLU A 67 -14.17 -2.28 11.61
CA GLU A 67 -14.39 -3.53 10.90
C GLU A 67 -13.05 -4.12 10.44
N ALA A 68 -12.92 -5.44 10.57
CA ALA A 68 -11.78 -6.18 10.05
C ALA A 68 -12.27 -7.44 9.33
N ASP A 69 -11.79 -7.63 8.11
CA ASP A 69 -12.08 -8.78 7.26
C ASP A 69 -10.78 -9.34 6.66
N LEU A 70 -10.04 -10.07 7.51
CA LEU A 70 -8.80 -10.72 7.09
C LEU A 70 -9.02 -11.76 5.97
N ALA A 71 -10.20 -12.39 5.93
CA ALA A 71 -10.51 -13.36 4.89
C ALA A 71 -10.61 -12.70 3.52
N ARG A 72 -11.26 -11.54 3.44
CA ARG A 72 -11.34 -10.75 2.20
C ARG A 72 -9.97 -10.23 1.77
N LEU A 73 -9.14 -9.74 2.70
CA LEU A 73 -7.76 -9.35 2.36
C LEU A 73 -6.98 -10.51 1.74
N GLN A 74 -7.05 -11.70 2.37
CA GLN A 74 -6.35 -12.89 1.87
C GLN A 74 -6.87 -13.36 0.51
N GLU A 75 -8.17 -13.23 0.24
CA GLU A 75 -8.77 -13.51 -1.06
C GLU A 75 -8.23 -12.55 -2.14
N LEU A 76 -8.32 -11.24 -1.90
CA LEU A 76 -7.85 -10.22 -2.84
C LEU A 76 -6.36 -10.35 -3.15
N LEU A 77 -5.54 -10.59 -2.13
CA LEU A 77 -4.11 -10.83 -2.30
C LEU A 77 -3.84 -12.12 -3.09
N ARG A 78 -4.62 -13.19 -2.87
CA ARG A 78 -4.47 -14.41 -3.65
C ARG A 78 -4.82 -14.17 -5.12
N GLU A 79 -5.94 -13.49 -5.38
CA GLU A 79 -6.40 -13.13 -6.73
C GLU A 79 -5.34 -12.30 -7.48
N TYR A 80 -4.82 -11.25 -6.84
CA TYR A 80 -3.76 -10.43 -7.41
C TYR A 80 -2.48 -11.24 -7.65
N GLY A 81 -2.07 -12.07 -6.67
CA GLY A 81 -0.91 -12.96 -6.80
C GLY A 81 -1.05 -13.95 -7.96
N GLU A 82 -2.25 -14.45 -8.23
CA GLU A 82 -2.53 -15.27 -9.41
C GLU A 82 -2.40 -14.48 -10.72
N LEU A 83 -2.93 -13.25 -10.76
CA LEU A 83 -2.87 -12.35 -11.92
C LEU A 83 -1.43 -12.05 -12.34
N ILE A 84 -0.55 -11.74 -11.38
CA ILE A 84 0.85 -11.37 -11.65
C ILE A 84 1.82 -12.57 -11.63
N GLY A 85 1.32 -13.79 -11.43
CA GLY A 85 2.13 -15.01 -11.36
C GLY A 85 2.99 -15.14 -10.10
N GLN A 86 2.71 -14.38 -9.04
CA GLN A 86 3.34 -14.46 -7.72
C GLN A 86 2.37 -15.06 -6.71
N ARG A 87 2.18 -16.38 -6.75
CA ARG A 87 1.28 -17.06 -5.81
C ARG A 87 1.82 -17.05 -4.38
N GLY A 88 0.93 -16.99 -3.40
CA GLY A 88 1.28 -17.08 -1.98
C GLY A 88 1.60 -15.74 -1.32
N ILE A 89 1.35 -14.60 -1.98
CA ILE A 89 1.53 -13.28 -1.36
C ILE A 89 0.62 -13.08 -0.15
N GLU A 90 -0.54 -13.73 -0.12
CA GLU A 90 -1.48 -13.67 1.01
C GLU A 90 -0.93 -14.31 2.29
N LEU A 91 0.13 -15.13 2.17
CA LEU A 91 0.78 -15.80 3.31
C LEU A 91 1.81 -14.90 4.01
N ASP A 92 2.32 -13.89 3.30
CA ASP A 92 3.31 -12.92 3.81
C ASP A 92 3.10 -11.55 3.13
N PRO A 93 2.01 -10.84 3.44
CA PRO A 93 1.69 -9.56 2.79
C PRO A 93 2.74 -8.48 3.06
N ASP A 94 3.20 -8.38 4.32
CA ASP A 94 4.27 -7.45 4.73
C ASP A 94 5.58 -7.72 3.97
N GLY A 95 5.98 -8.98 3.87
CA GLY A 95 7.19 -9.34 3.14
C GLY A 95 7.05 -9.13 1.63
N PHE A 96 5.85 -9.28 1.07
CA PHE A 96 5.59 -8.87 -0.32
C PHE A 96 5.77 -7.35 -0.50
N ALA A 97 5.14 -6.53 0.34
CA ALA A 97 5.29 -5.07 0.30
C ALA A 97 6.76 -4.63 0.42
N ASN A 98 7.49 -5.19 1.39
CA ASN A 98 8.91 -4.92 1.61
C ASN A 98 9.77 -5.25 0.39
N ARG A 99 9.51 -6.37 -0.29
CA ARG A 99 10.23 -6.74 -1.52
C ARG A 99 9.89 -5.80 -2.67
N SER A 100 8.64 -5.41 -2.81
CA SER A 100 8.20 -4.48 -3.86
C SER A 100 8.82 -3.10 -3.68
N TRP A 101 8.77 -2.52 -2.48
CA TRP A 101 9.41 -1.23 -2.21
C TRP A 101 10.94 -1.29 -2.34
N GLN A 102 11.57 -2.41 -1.98
CA GLN A 102 12.99 -2.63 -2.23
C GLN A 102 13.30 -2.61 -3.73
N LEU A 103 12.48 -3.28 -4.56
CA LEU A 103 12.65 -3.29 -6.02
C LEU A 103 12.47 -1.89 -6.61
N ASP A 104 11.45 -1.14 -6.17
CA ASP A 104 11.22 0.24 -6.63
C ASP A 104 12.40 1.13 -6.26
N TRP A 105 12.88 1.01 -5.02
CA TRP A 105 14.09 1.69 -4.56
C TRP A 105 15.28 1.34 -5.45
N GLU A 106 15.53 0.05 -5.69
CA GLU A 106 16.61 -0.43 -6.52
C GLU A 106 16.47 -0.08 -8.00
N ASN A 107 15.28 0.31 -8.46
CA ASN A 107 15.00 0.73 -9.83
C ASN A 107 14.82 2.25 -9.99
N ARG A 108 14.76 3.01 -8.89
CA ARG A 108 14.58 4.47 -8.91
C ARG A 108 15.61 5.20 -9.77
N TRP A 109 15.15 6.22 -10.49
CA TRP A 109 16.00 7.18 -11.16
C TRP A 109 15.91 8.54 -10.47
N PRO A 110 17.01 9.32 -10.43
CA PRO A 110 18.33 9.00 -10.98
C PRO A 110 19.15 8.01 -10.14
N LYS A 111 20.05 7.25 -10.80
CA LYS A 111 21.04 6.39 -10.13
C LYS A 111 22.25 7.19 -9.68
N TRP A 112 22.41 7.40 -8.37
CA TRP A 112 23.56 8.10 -7.79
C TRP A 112 24.73 7.13 -7.51
N PRO A 113 25.99 7.60 -7.52
CA PRO A 113 27.11 6.86 -6.92
C PRO A 113 26.80 6.50 -5.46
N ARG A 114 27.16 5.28 -5.02
CA ARG A 114 26.78 4.71 -3.71
C ARG A 114 27.03 5.63 -2.50
N TRP A 115 28.11 6.42 -2.54
CA TRP A 115 28.45 7.36 -1.45
C TRP A 115 27.45 8.51 -1.33
N LEU A 116 26.96 9.03 -2.46
CA LEU A 116 26.00 10.13 -2.51
C LEU A 116 24.61 9.59 -2.20
N ASP A 117 24.29 8.42 -2.74
CA ASP A 117 23.03 7.73 -2.47
C ASP A 117 22.82 7.50 -0.97
N ARG A 118 23.83 6.95 -0.28
CA ARG A 118 23.80 6.72 1.17
C ARG A 118 23.68 8.01 1.98
N ARG A 119 24.20 9.13 1.46
CA ARG A 119 24.12 10.44 2.13
C ARG A 119 22.74 11.08 1.97
N LEU A 120 22.16 11.00 0.77
CA LEU A 120 20.83 11.56 0.48
C LEU A 120 19.72 10.71 1.07
N HIS A 121 19.97 9.41 1.23
CA HIS A 121 18.98 8.43 1.66
C HIS A 121 19.52 7.55 2.80
N PRO A 122 19.70 8.12 4.01
CA PRO A 122 20.32 7.41 5.13
C PRO A 122 19.48 6.24 5.63
N HIS A 123 18.18 6.24 5.39
CA HIS A 123 17.24 5.23 5.89
C HIS A 123 16.97 4.09 4.89
N GLY A 124 17.42 4.22 3.63
CA GLY A 124 17.17 3.21 2.60
C GLY A 124 15.70 3.18 2.15
N PRO A 125 15.23 2.05 1.58
CA PRO A 125 13.84 1.88 1.22
C PRO A 125 12.94 1.85 2.45
N VAL A 126 11.67 2.20 2.23
CA VAL A 126 10.62 2.05 3.23
C VAL A 126 10.43 0.57 3.56
N GLN A 127 10.10 0.27 4.83
CA GLN A 127 9.81 -1.07 5.31
C GLN A 127 8.56 -1.05 6.19
N ALA A 128 7.74 -2.09 6.06
CA ALA A 128 6.60 -2.43 6.89
C ALA A 128 7.07 -3.01 8.22
#